data_AF-A0A968CGD9-F1
#
_entry.id   AF-A0A968CGD9-F1
#
_cell.length_a   1.000
_cell.length_b   1.000
_cell.length_c   1.000
_cell.angle_alpha   90.00
_cell.angle_beta   90.00
_cell.angle_gamma   90.00
#
_symmetry.space_group_name_H-M   'P 1'
#
loop_
_entity.id
_entity.type
_entity.pdbx_description
1 polymer ?
#
loop_
_entity_poly.entity_id
_entity_poly.type
_entity_poly.pdbx_seq_one_letter_code
_entity_poly.pdbx_strand_id
1 'polypeptide(L)' 'MTIEFRKDYTYSLVVPTSMGVRITPINGQPVYCSNTFILQATSA' A
#
# COMPACT_ATOMS: atom_id res chain seq x y z
N MET A 1 -5.33 8.55 -17.96
CA MET A 1 -3.93 8.31 -17.54
C MET A 1 -3.33 7.31 -18.51
N THR A 2 -2.65 7.79 -19.55
CA THR A 2 -2.06 6.93 -20.59
C THR A 2 -0.57 6.83 -20.28
N ILE A 3 -0.11 5.66 -19.84
CA ILE A 3 1.31 5.41 -19.54
C ILE A 3 1.95 4.91 -20.84
N GLU A 4 2.86 5.69 -21.40
CA GLU A 4 3.65 5.27 -22.56
C GLU A 4 4.89 4.50 -22.08
N PHE A 5 4.97 3.21 -22.45
CA PHE A 5 6.12 2.37 -22.13
C PHE A 5 7.18 2.46 -23.22
N ARG A 6 8.46 2.40 -22.80
CA ARG A 6 9.60 2.29 -23.73
C ARG A 6 9.40 1.06 -24.61
N LYS A 7 9.64 1.19 -25.92
CA LYS A 7 9.68 0.05 -26.85
C LYS A 7 11.11 -0.54 -26.80
N ASP A 8 11.21 -1.86 -26.86
CA ASP A 8 12.44 -2.67 -26.71
C ASP A 8 12.93 -2.87 -25.26
N TYR A 9 12.23 -3.74 -24.51
CA TYR A 9 12.67 -4.25 -23.20
C TYR A 9 12.54 -5.77 -23.17
N THR A 10 13.40 -6.44 -22.41
CA THR A 10 13.30 -7.90 -22.18
C THR A 10 12.12 -8.24 -21.26
N TYR A 11 11.82 -7.37 -20.28
CA TYR A 11 10.68 -7.50 -19.37
C TYR A 11 10.07 -6.12 -19.05
N SER A 12 8.75 -5.97 -19.16
CA SER A 12 8.03 -4.81 -18.62
C SER A 12 7.51 -5.19 -17.26
N LEU A 13 8.34 -4.98 -16.25
CA LEU A 13 7.93 -5.04 -14.86
C LEU A 13 7.44 -3.64 -14.49
N VAL A 14 6.13 -3.43 -14.56
CA VAL A 14 5.52 -2.36 -13.79
C VAL A 14 5.76 -2.73 -12.33
N VAL A 15 6.61 -1.96 -11.64
CA VAL A 15 6.65 -1.99 -10.18
C VAL A 15 5.60 -0.99 -9.75
N PRO A 16 4.34 -1.39 -9.48
CA PRO A 16 3.48 -0.52 -8.70
C PRO A 16 4.25 -0.30 -7.40
N THR A 17 4.69 0.92 -7.12
CA THR A 17 5.11 1.25 -5.77
C THR A 17 3.83 1.13 -4.92
N SER A 18 3.64 -0.07 -4.37
CA SER A 18 2.48 -0.42 -3.58
C SER A 18 2.53 0.46 -2.34
N MET A 19 1.60 1.41 -2.23
CA MET A 19 1.41 2.14 -0.99
C MET A 19 1.14 1.12 0.11
N GLY A 20 2.06 1.02 1.06
CA GLY A 20 1.92 0.13 2.20
C GLY A 20 0.94 0.73 3.19
N VAL A 21 -0.07 -0.05 3.60
CA VAL A 21 -1.05 0.34 4.62
C VAL A 21 -0.80 -0.46 5.89
N ARG A 22 -0.75 0.22 7.04
CA ARG A 22 -0.74 -0.39 8.36
C ARG A 22 -1.96 0.07 9.14
N ILE A 23 -2.64 -0.87 9.80
CA ILE A 23 -3.74 -0.58 10.72
C ILE A 23 -3.31 -0.90 12.14
N THR A 24 -3.61 0.00 13.07
CA THR A 24 -3.31 -0.19 14.50
C THR A 24 -4.57 0.11 15.31
N PRO A 25 -4.98 -0.78 16.23
CA PRO A 25 -6.06 -0.50 17.18
C PRO A 25 -5.74 0.75 18.00
N ILE A 26 -6.78 1.49 18.36
CA ILE A 26 -6.62 2.65 19.24
C ILE A 26 -6.05 2.23 20.60
N ASN A 27 -5.15 3.05 21.16
CA ASN A 27 -4.61 2.87 22.52
C ASN A 27 -4.05 1.46 22.83
N GLY A 28 -3.57 0.72 21.81
CA GLY A 28 -2.99 -0.61 22.01
C GLY A 28 -4.01 -1.71 22.37
N GLN A 29 -5.29 -1.50 22.07
CA GLN A 29 -6.33 -2.51 22.28
C GLN A 29 -6.07 -3.78 21.45
N PRO A 30 -6.50 -4.96 21.93
CA PRO A 30 -6.51 -6.18 21.12
C PRO A 30 -7.38 -6.03 19.87
N VAL A 31 -6.94 -6.59 18.74
CA VAL A 31 -7.61 -6.45 17.44
C VAL A 31 -9.06 -6.97 17.47
N TYR A 32 -9.31 -8.10 18.15
CA TYR A 32 -10.63 -8.75 18.13
C TYR A 32 -11.74 -7.96 18.83
N CYS A 33 -11.39 -7.04 19.74
CA CYS A 33 -12.36 -6.23 20.49
C CYS A 33 -12.47 -4.79 19.97
N SER A 34 -11.71 -4.43 18.93
CA SER A 34 -11.68 -3.08 18.39
C SER A 34 -12.46 -2.99 17.08
N ASN A 35 -13.36 -2.01 17.00
CA ASN A 35 -14.06 -1.64 15.77
C ASN A 35 -13.50 -0.35 15.14
N THR A 36 -12.51 0.27 15.78
CA THR A 36 -11.89 1.54 15.35
C THR A 36 -10.38 1.38 15.28
N PHE A 37 -9.82 1.79 14.14
CA PHE A 37 -8.40 1.64 13.81
C PHE A 37 -7.83 2.93 13.25
N ILE A 38 -6.56 3.18 13.53
CA ILE A 38 -5.78 4.23 12.89
C ILE A 38 -5.12 3.62 11.66
N LEU A 39 -5.28 4.29 10.52
CA LEU A 39 -4.68 3.88 9.25
C LEU A 39 -3.46 4.75 8.95
N GLN A 40 -2.31 4.12 8.72
CA GLN A 40 -1.13 4.77 8.18
C GLN A 40 -0.88 4.27 6.75
N ALA A 41 -0.99 5.19 5.79
CA ALA A 41 -0.62 4.96 4.40
C ALA A 41 0.75 5.58 4.14
N THR A 42 1.69 4.78 3.64
CA THR A 42 3.05 5.23 3.29
C THR A 42 3.36 4.82 1.86
N SER A 43 3.92 5.75 1.08
CA SER A 43 4.51 5.41 -0.21
C SER A 43 5.72 4.50 0.00
N ALA A 44 5.97 3.60 -0.97
CA ALA A 44 7.24 2.88 -1.05
C ALA A 44 8.38 3.84 -1.43
#